data_AF-A0A3D3RDJ1-F1
#
_entry.id   AF-A0A3D3RDJ1-F1
#
_cell.length_a   1.000
_cell.length_b   1.000
_cell.length_c   1.000
_cell.angle_alpha   90.00
_cell.angle_beta   90.00
_cell.angle_gamma   90.00
#
_symmetry.space_group_name_H-M   'P 1'
#
loop_
_entity.id
_entity.type
_entity.pdbx_description
1 polymer ?
#
loop_
_entity_poly.entity_id
_entity_poly.type
_entity_poly.pdbx_seq_one_letter_code
_entity_poly.pdbx_strand_id
1 'polypeptide(L)'
;MPIKFRCQHCDQLMGISRSKAGEVVDCPTCGLSVRVPGLDGEVAPIPQPRLDLKDAELANALDELAAIGANVTLDKQKISEQIHESLTSSAPSQDHEQASIPEEAFKAIPVKSLQAAEPPQQLEPAHVSSAPESQALPVSQLQVDSSNQSEVNHAEELSNLASLAQKRAADVLAENKKNKLKRSARFELPTMTWVILLITFGALTFSIGLLVGRNVL
;
A
#
# COMPACT_ATOMS: atom_id res chain seq x y z
N MET A 1 -23.91 -27.18 13.78
CA MET A 1 -24.54 -26.70 12.53
C MET A 1 -23.56 -25.80 11.78
N PRO A 2 -23.38 -25.99 10.46
CA PRO A 2 -22.51 -25.13 9.65
C PRO A 2 -23.16 -23.75 9.38
N ILE A 3 -22.32 -22.72 9.26
CA ILE A 3 -22.72 -21.36 8.85
C ILE A 3 -22.82 -21.37 7.32
N LYS A 4 -23.96 -20.94 6.79
CA LYS A 4 -24.18 -20.80 5.34
C LYS A 4 -24.15 -19.34 4.96
N PHE A 5 -23.29 -18.96 4.04
CA PHE A 5 -23.22 -17.59 3.52
C PHE A 5 -22.78 -17.62 2.05
N ARG A 6 -22.92 -16.48 1.37
CA ARG A 6 -22.51 -16.32 -0.03
C ARG A 6 -21.16 -15.64 -0.09
N CYS A 7 -20.34 -16.04 -1.05
CA CYS A 7 -19.10 -15.35 -1.37
C CYS A 7 -19.39 -13.96 -1.94
N GLN A 8 -18.68 -12.93 -1.47
CA GLN A 8 -18.85 -11.54 -1.93
C GLN A 8 -18.33 -11.29 -3.37
N HIS A 9 -17.64 -12.26 -3.96
CA HIS A 9 -17.03 -12.14 -5.29
C HIS A 9 -17.74 -12.94 -6.38
N CYS A 10 -18.32 -14.10 -6.05
CA CYS A 10 -18.94 -15.02 -7.02
C CYS A 10 -20.33 -15.50 -6.62
N ASP A 11 -20.89 -15.00 -5.51
CA ASP A 11 -22.23 -15.32 -4.98
C ASP A 11 -22.49 -16.81 -4.69
N GLN A 12 -21.46 -17.65 -4.78
CA GLN A 12 -21.55 -19.07 -4.47
C GLN A 12 -21.95 -19.26 -3.01
N LEU A 13 -22.97 -20.10 -2.78
CA LEU A 13 -23.38 -20.50 -1.44
C LEU A 13 -22.37 -21.51 -0.88
N MET A 14 -21.79 -21.19 0.27
CA MET A 14 -20.76 -21.97 0.94
C MET A 14 -21.19 -22.31 2.37
N GLY A 15 -20.81 -23.50 2.84
CA GLY A 15 -21.03 -23.94 4.21
C GLY A 15 -19.70 -24.11 4.95
N ILE A 16 -19.51 -23.38 6.05
CA ILE A 16 -18.27 -23.41 6.84
C ILE A 16 -18.57 -23.81 8.29
N SER A 17 -17.62 -24.47 8.95
CA SER A 17 -17.75 -24.83 10.36
C SER A 17 -17.79 -23.60 11.26
N ARG A 18 -18.53 -23.67 12.38
CA ARG A 18 -18.60 -22.59 13.39
C ARG A 18 -17.25 -22.23 13.99
N SER A 19 -16.28 -23.14 13.96
CA SER A 19 -14.91 -22.91 14.43
C SER A 19 -14.17 -21.84 13.63
N LYS A 20 -14.58 -21.59 12.38
CA LYS A 20 -13.98 -20.57 11.51
C LYS A 20 -14.82 -19.31 11.39
N ALA A 21 -15.78 -19.09 12.31
CA ALA A 21 -16.59 -17.88 12.31
C ALA A 21 -15.70 -16.65 12.59
N GLY A 22 -15.84 -15.59 11.79
CA GLY A 22 -15.00 -14.38 11.89
C GLY A 22 -13.59 -14.49 11.29
N GLU A 23 -13.18 -15.67 10.83
CA GLU A 23 -11.89 -15.88 10.16
C GLU A 23 -11.95 -15.48 8.67
N VAL A 24 -10.77 -15.37 8.06
CA VAL A 24 -10.61 -15.21 6.60
C VAL A 24 -10.28 -16.57 6.00
N VAL A 25 -11.04 -16.98 4.99
CA VAL A 25 -10.93 -18.30 4.34
C VAL A 25 -11.04 -18.14 2.83
N ASP A 26 -10.41 -19.02 2.08
CA ASP A 26 -10.44 -18.95 0.61
C ASP A 26 -11.70 -19.61 0.04
N CYS A 27 -12.29 -18.97 -0.97
CA CYS A 27 -13.42 -19.51 -1.70
C CYS A 27 -12.98 -20.65 -2.62
N PRO A 28 -13.59 -21.85 -2.56
CA PRO A 28 -13.22 -22.98 -3.42
C PRO A 28 -13.61 -22.76 -4.89
N THR A 29 -14.49 -21.79 -5.18
CA THR A 29 -14.99 -21.52 -6.54
C THR A 29 -14.19 -20.43 -7.24
N CYS A 30 -13.89 -19.31 -6.57
CA CYS A 30 -13.13 -18.21 -7.17
C CYS A 30 -11.68 -18.10 -6.68
N GLY A 31 -11.31 -18.77 -5.59
CA GLY A 31 -9.97 -18.70 -5.00
C GLY A 31 -9.67 -17.42 -4.21
N LEU A 32 -10.59 -16.46 -4.16
CA LEU A 32 -10.40 -15.22 -3.38
C LEU A 32 -10.67 -15.47 -1.90
N SER A 33 -9.96 -14.72 -1.06
CA SER A 33 -10.14 -14.73 0.38
C SER A 33 -11.41 -13.97 0.78
N VAL A 34 -12.25 -14.61 1.60
CA VAL A 34 -13.55 -14.09 2.05
C VAL A 34 -13.63 -14.19 3.56
N ARG A 35 -14.24 -13.19 4.20
CA ARG A 35 -14.44 -13.19 5.64
C ARG A 35 -15.73 -13.90 6.02
N VAL A 36 -15.63 -14.88 6.91
CA VAL A 36 -16.77 -15.63 7.41
C VAL A 36 -17.55 -14.78 8.41
N PRO A 37 -18.88 -14.60 8.25
CA PRO A 37 -19.70 -13.93 9.26
C PRO A 37 -19.57 -14.59 10.64
N GLY A 38 -19.62 -13.79 11.70
CA GLY A 38 -19.67 -14.28 13.07
C GLY A 38 -20.93 -15.11 13.35
N LEU A 39 -20.97 -15.79 14.49
CA LEU A 39 -22.13 -16.59 14.91
C LEU A 39 -23.40 -15.75 15.11
N ASP A 40 -23.22 -14.49 15.45
CA ASP A 40 -24.29 -13.51 15.68
C ASP A 40 -24.61 -12.69 14.42
N GLY A 41 -24.01 -13.03 13.27
CA GLY A 41 -24.09 -12.22 12.05
C GLY A 41 -23.18 -10.98 12.05
N GLU A 42 -22.54 -10.70 13.18
CA GLU A 42 -21.56 -9.64 13.35
C GLU A 42 -20.26 -9.95 12.59
N VAL A 43 -19.80 -8.99 11.79
CA VAL A 43 -18.52 -9.02 11.11
C VAL A 43 -17.57 -8.18 11.96
N ALA A 44 -16.63 -8.80 12.66
CA ALA A 44 -15.73 -8.09 13.57
C ALA A 44 -15.05 -6.89 12.85
N PRO A 45 -14.87 -5.72 13.47
CA PRO A 45 -14.27 -4.58 12.79
C PRO A 45 -12.92 -4.95 12.15
N ILE A 46 -12.62 -4.37 10.98
CA ILE A 46 -11.29 -4.52 10.36
C ILE A 46 -10.28 -3.95 11.37
N PRO A 47 -9.26 -4.73 11.80
CA PRO A 47 -8.22 -4.18 12.65
C PRO A 47 -7.55 -3.06 11.87
N GLN A 48 -7.56 -1.84 12.43
CA GLN A 48 -6.90 -0.71 11.79
C GLN A 48 -5.41 -1.06 11.66
N PRO A 49 -4.85 -1.09 10.45
CA PRO A 49 -3.43 -1.32 10.28
C PRO A 49 -2.68 -0.22 11.03
N ARG A 50 -1.87 -0.61 12.01
CA ARG A 50 -0.99 0.33 12.69
C ARG A 50 0.18 0.63 11.78
N LEU A 51 0.10 1.77 11.10
CA LEU A 51 1.21 2.35 10.36
C LEU A 51 2.01 3.22 11.33
N ASP A 52 3.19 2.75 11.71
CA ASP A 52 4.12 3.53 12.52
C ASP A 52 4.90 4.49 11.61
N LEU A 53 4.36 5.70 11.42
CA LEU A 53 5.00 6.78 10.64
C LEU A 53 6.36 7.25 11.22
N LYS A 54 6.80 6.66 12.33
CA LYS A 54 8.08 6.93 12.99
C LYS A 54 9.18 5.98 12.54
N ASP A 55 8.87 5.00 11.70
CA ASP A 55 9.84 4.06 11.16
C ASP A 55 10.79 4.80 10.21
N ALA A 56 12.06 4.95 10.64
CA ALA A 56 13.06 5.71 9.91
C ALA A 56 13.33 5.14 8.50
N GLU A 57 13.21 3.81 8.34
CA GLU A 57 13.36 3.16 7.03
C GLU A 57 12.22 3.53 6.07
N LEU A 58 10.98 3.60 6.58
CA LEU A 58 9.83 4.02 5.79
C LEU A 58 9.92 5.50 5.40
N ALA A 59 10.33 6.37 6.34
CA ALA A 59 10.51 7.79 6.05
C ALA A 59 11.53 8.02 4.92
N ASN A 60 12.69 7.35 4.97
CA ASN A 60 13.69 7.42 3.92
C ASN A 60 13.15 6.91 2.57
N ALA A 61 12.42 5.79 2.56
CA ALA A 61 11.84 5.24 1.34
C ALA A 61 10.81 6.21 0.70
N LEU A 62 10.01 6.89 1.52
CA LEU A 62 9.06 7.90 1.05
C LEU A 62 9.77 9.13 0.48
N ASP A 63 10.84 9.59 1.12
CA ASP A 63 11.66 10.70 0.61
C ASP A 63 12.32 10.34 -0.73
N GLU A 64 12.81 9.10 -0.89
CA GLU A 64 13.36 8.62 -2.17
C GLU A 64 12.28 8.57 -3.27
N LEU A 65 11.09 8.06 -2.97
CA LEU A 65 9.97 8.04 -3.92
C LEU A 65 9.51 9.45 -4.29
N ALA A 66 9.49 10.38 -3.34
CA ALA A 66 9.17 11.78 -3.59
C ALA A 66 10.20 12.44 -4.53
N ALA A 67 11.49 12.11 -4.38
CA ALA A 67 12.54 12.59 -5.27
C ALA A 67 12.36 12.07 -6.73
N ILE A 68 11.87 10.83 -6.88
CA ILE A 68 11.49 10.25 -8.19
C ILE A 68 10.19 10.87 -8.75
N GLY A 69 9.31 11.41 -7.90
CA GLY A 69 8.17 12.20 -8.39
C GLY A 69 8.63 13.55 -8.96
N ALA A 70 9.56 14.21 -8.27
CA ALA A 70 10.02 15.56 -8.62
C ALA A 70 10.80 15.60 -9.94
N ASN A 71 11.69 14.64 -10.19
CA ASN A 71 12.46 14.61 -11.44
C ASN A 71 11.55 14.36 -12.68
N VAL A 72 10.52 13.51 -12.57
CA VAL A 72 9.53 13.28 -13.63
C VAL A 72 8.71 14.55 -13.93
N THR A 73 8.39 15.36 -12.91
CA THR A 73 7.69 16.62 -13.13
C THR A 73 8.56 17.70 -13.77
N LEU A 74 9.85 17.75 -13.43
CA LEU A 74 10.80 18.70 -14.02
C LEU A 74 11.08 18.38 -15.49
N ASP A 75 11.18 17.10 -15.87
CA ASP A 75 11.31 16.69 -17.27
C ASP A 75 10.08 17.08 -18.09
N LYS A 76 8.87 16.97 -17.52
CA LYS A 76 7.64 17.39 -18.19
C LYS A 76 7.55 18.91 -18.38
N GLN A 77 8.04 19.69 -17.42
CA GLN A 77 8.09 21.16 -17.50
C GLN A 77 9.13 21.64 -18.51
N LYS A 78 10.31 21.01 -18.54
CA LYS A 78 11.37 21.33 -19.50
C LYS A 78 10.96 21.04 -20.94
N ILE A 79 10.20 19.95 -21.17
CA ILE A 79 9.62 19.64 -22.49
C ILE A 79 8.58 20.70 -22.90
N SER A 80 7.79 21.24 -21.97
CA SER A 80 6.83 22.31 -22.30
C SER A 80 7.47 23.68 -22.57
N GLU A 81 8.58 24.02 -21.90
CA GLU A 81 9.30 25.29 -22.14
C GLU A 81 10.08 25.25 -23.45
N GLN A 82 10.63 24.10 -23.84
CA GLN A 82 11.37 23.94 -25.09
C GLN A 82 10.46 24.04 -26.34
N ILE A 83 9.17 23.72 -26.19
CA ILE A 83 8.16 23.94 -27.24
C ILE A 83 7.77 25.43 -27.34
N HIS A 84 7.83 26.19 -26.23
CA HIS A 84 7.41 27.59 -26.22
C HIS A 84 8.47 28.56 -26.79
N GLU A 85 9.76 28.22 -26.74
CA GLU A 85 10.83 29.06 -27.32
C GLU A 85 11.01 28.86 -28.84
N SER A 86 10.42 27.79 -29.40
CA SER A 86 10.45 27.50 -30.84
C SER A 86 9.21 27.98 -31.61
N LEU A 87 8.21 28.59 -30.94
CA LEU A 87 6.95 29.01 -31.56
C LEU A 87 6.74 30.53 -31.69
N THR A 88 7.67 31.38 -31.24
CA THR A 88 7.56 32.85 -31.43
C THR A 88 8.08 33.38 -32.77
N SER A 89 8.31 32.52 -33.76
CA SER A 89 8.55 32.98 -35.13
C SER A 89 8.00 32.02 -36.16
N SER A 90 6.69 31.88 -36.24
CA SER A 90 5.92 31.86 -37.50
C SER A 90 4.51 31.31 -37.27
N ALA A 91 3.51 32.11 -37.60
CA ALA A 91 2.18 31.65 -37.97
C ALA A 91 1.70 32.54 -39.12
N PRO A 92 0.76 32.12 -39.99
CA PRO A 92 0.27 30.76 -40.27
C PRO A 92 0.18 30.48 -41.79
N SER A 93 0.12 29.20 -42.19
CA SER A 93 -0.59 28.78 -43.40
C SER A 93 -1.07 27.34 -43.24
N GLN A 94 -2.38 27.16 -43.42
CA GLN A 94 -3.01 25.88 -43.64
C GLN A 94 -2.59 25.37 -45.04
N ASP A 95 -2.33 24.07 -45.18
CA ASP A 95 -2.91 23.26 -46.25
C ASP A 95 -2.69 21.76 -46.02
N HIS A 96 -3.66 21.00 -46.48
CA HIS A 96 -3.93 19.59 -46.20
C HIS A 96 -2.91 18.61 -46.83
N GLU A 97 -2.69 17.46 -46.18
CA GLU A 97 -2.44 16.20 -46.89
C GLU A 97 -3.10 15.04 -46.13
N GLN A 98 -4.01 14.37 -46.81
CA GLN A 98 -4.97 13.40 -46.30
C GLN A 98 -4.43 12.00 -46.61
N ALA A 99 -4.10 11.22 -45.59
CA ALA A 99 -3.76 9.80 -45.74
C ALA A 99 -4.62 8.94 -44.80
N SER A 100 -5.58 8.28 -45.44
CA SER A 100 -6.51 7.23 -45.03
C SER A 100 -6.20 6.42 -43.76
N ILE A 101 -7.19 6.32 -42.87
CA ILE A 101 -7.33 5.26 -41.87
C ILE A 101 -8.54 4.41 -42.30
N PRO A 102 -8.45 3.08 -42.40
CA PRO A 102 -9.60 2.22 -42.68
C PRO A 102 -10.50 2.10 -41.44
N GLU A 103 -11.79 2.40 -41.63
CA GLU A 103 -12.87 2.49 -40.65
C GLU A 103 -13.45 1.13 -40.16
N GLU A 104 -12.69 0.03 -40.17
CA GLU A 104 -13.26 -1.33 -39.95
C GLU A 104 -12.82 -2.05 -38.67
N ALA A 105 -12.73 -1.36 -37.52
CA ALA A 105 -12.44 -2.06 -36.26
C ALA A 105 -13.20 -1.59 -35.01
N PHE A 106 -14.16 -0.67 -35.14
CA PHE A 106 -15.07 -0.35 -34.03
C PHE A 106 -16.38 -1.12 -34.16
N LYS A 107 -16.30 -2.43 -33.93
CA LYS A 107 -17.48 -3.28 -33.78
C LYS A 107 -18.14 -2.94 -32.44
N ALA A 108 -19.16 -2.10 -32.51
CA ALA A 108 -20.01 -1.71 -31.40
C ALA A 108 -20.59 -2.94 -30.68
N ILE A 109 -20.52 -2.94 -29.35
CA ILE A 109 -21.19 -3.91 -28.48
C ILE A 109 -22.69 -3.62 -28.56
N PRO A 110 -23.57 -4.58 -28.93
CA PRO A 110 -25.00 -4.33 -29.01
C PRO A 110 -25.59 -4.24 -27.60
N VAL A 111 -26.05 -3.04 -27.23
CA VAL A 111 -26.89 -2.84 -26.05
C VAL A 111 -28.29 -3.38 -26.40
N LYS A 112 -28.73 -4.42 -25.69
CA LYS A 112 -30.08 -4.98 -25.81
C LYS A 112 -31.09 -3.94 -25.33
N SER A 113 -31.77 -3.29 -26.28
CA SER A 113 -32.91 -2.43 -25.99
C SER A 113 -34.10 -3.28 -25.52
N LEU A 114 -34.65 -2.93 -24.35
CA LEU A 114 -35.97 -3.41 -23.94
C LEU A 114 -37.01 -2.53 -24.64
N GLN A 115 -37.86 -3.17 -25.44
CA GLN A 115 -38.94 -2.57 -26.21
C GLN A 115 -39.93 -1.79 -25.33
N ALA A 116 -40.34 -0.65 -25.84
CA ALA A 116 -41.52 0.10 -25.40
C ALA A 116 -42.82 -0.70 -25.65
N ALA A 117 -43.78 -0.55 -24.74
CA ALA A 117 -45.19 -0.79 -25.01
C ALA A 117 -45.93 0.56 -24.88
N GLU A 118 -46.74 0.86 -25.89
CA GLU A 118 -47.41 2.14 -26.15
C GLU A 118 -48.77 2.25 -25.38
N PRO A 119 -49.25 3.47 -25.02
CA PRO A 119 -50.48 3.70 -24.23
C PRO A 119 -51.73 3.82 -25.14
N PRO A 120 -52.98 3.80 -24.61
CA PRO A 120 -53.61 5.05 -24.17
C PRO A 120 -54.69 4.92 -23.06
N GLN A 121 -54.86 5.97 -22.24
CA GLN A 121 -56.08 6.80 -22.15
C GLN A 121 -56.17 7.56 -20.80
N GLN A 122 -56.41 8.86 -20.98
CA GLN A 122 -56.65 9.95 -20.03
C GLN A 122 -57.86 9.72 -19.11
N LEU A 123 -57.80 10.24 -17.88
CA LEU A 123 -58.87 11.00 -17.21
C LEU A 123 -58.32 11.61 -15.89
N GLU A 124 -58.03 12.90 -15.91
CA GLU A 124 -57.98 13.82 -14.75
C GLU A 124 -59.43 14.18 -14.31
N PRO A 125 -59.72 14.91 -13.19
CA PRO A 125 -58.82 15.66 -12.31
C PRO A 125 -59.11 15.66 -10.79
N ALA A 126 -58.23 16.38 -10.09
CA ALA A 126 -58.39 17.10 -8.81
C ALA A 126 -58.26 16.31 -7.51
N HIS A 127 -57.22 16.62 -6.72
CA HIS A 127 -57.39 17.43 -5.51
C HIS A 127 -56.03 17.96 -4.99
N VAL A 128 -56.11 19.22 -4.56
CA VAL A 128 -55.08 20.13 -4.05
C VAL A 128 -54.59 19.71 -2.66
N SER A 129 -53.27 19.76 -2.39
CA SER A 129 -52.71 20.35 -1.15
C SER A 129 -51.18 20.30 -1.10
N SER A 130 -50.60 21.48 -1.30
CA SER A 130 -49.50 22.11 -0.53
C SER A 130 -48.33 21.28 0.02
N ALA A 131 -47.14 21.72 -0.40
CA ALA A 131 -45.83 21.55 0.23
C ALA A 131 -45.80 21.95 1.73
N PRO A 132 -44.69 21.64 2.44
CA PRO A 132 -43.66 22.68 2.51
C PRO A 132 -42.22 22.19 2.29
N GLU A 133 -41.53 23.08 1.59
CA GLU A 133 -40.10 23.32 1.50
C GLU A 133 -39.44 23.37 2.90
N SER A 134 -38.38 22.59 3.11
CA SER A 134 -37.46 22.81 4.25
C SER A 134 -36.07 23.06 3.72
N GLN A 135 -35.68 24.32 3.85
CA GLN A 135 -34.51 24.95 3.29
C GLN A 135 -33.22 24.45 3.97
N ALA A 136 -32.20 24.25 3.14
CA ALA A 136 -30.81 24.12 3.56
C ALA A 136 -30.31 25.45 4.14
N LEU A 137 -29.61 25.39 5.28
CA LEU A 137 -28.96 26.54 5.89
C LEU A 137 -27.44 26.55 5.65
N PRO A 138 -26.81 27.73 5.66
CA PRO A 138 -25.56 28.02 4.96
C PRO A 138 -24.27 27.78 5.77
N VAL A 139 -23.20 27.63 4.99
CA VAL A 139 -21.78 27.70 5.36
C VAL A 139 -21.50 28.81 6.36
N SER A 140 -21.00 28.46 7.55
CA SER A 140 -20.29 29.38 8.44
C SER A 140 -18.80 29.11 8.33
N GLN A 141 -18.11 29.92 7.54
CA GLN A 141 -16.67 30.11 7.65
C GLN A 141 -16.38 30.81 8.98
N LEU A 142 -15.66 30.14 9.86
CA LEU A 142 -15.05 30.79 11.02
C LEU A 142 -13.58 30.97 10.69
N GLN A 143 -13.28 32.15 10.17
CA GLN A 143 -11.93 32.61 9.88
C GLN A 143 -11.51 33.60 10.97
N VAL A 144 -10.22 33.54 11.29
CA VAL A 144 -9.40 34.53 12.01
C VAL A 144 -9.48 34.50 13.54
N ASP A 145 -8.42 33.97 14.14
CA ASP A 145 -7.65 34.76 15.11
C ASP A 145 -6.15 34.45 14.95
N SER A 146 -5.55 35.11 13.96
CA SER A 146 -4.12 35.42 13.96
C SER A 146 -3.91 36.59 14.91
N SER A 147 -3.62 36.31 16.18
CA SER A 147 -3.06 37.32 17.09
C SER A 147 -2.46 36.67 18.35
N ASN A 148 -1.26 36.13 18.23
CA ASN A 148 -0.27 36.20 19.30
C ASN A 148 1.14 36.02 18.72
N GLN A 149 1.62 37.10 18.08
CA GLN A 149 3.05 37.34 17.96
C GLN A 149 3.59 37.53 19.38
N SER A 150 3.95 36.43 20.03
CA SER A 150 5.08 36.49 20.94
C SER A 150 6.31 36.55 20.05
N GLU A 151 7.18 37.51 20.33
CA GLU A 151 8.47 37.70 19.70
C GLU A 151 9.37 36.51 20.06
N VAL A 152 9.09 35.36 19.44
CA VAL A 152 9.83 34.13 19.65
C VAL A 152 11.13 34.27 18.87
N ASN A 153 12.24 34.22 19.59
CA ASN A 153 13.58 34.37 19.05
C ASN A 153 13.88 33.20 18.11
N HIS A 154 13.56 33.34 16.82
CA HIS A 154 13.71 32.29 15.81
C HIS A 154 15.13 31.70 15.76
N ALA A 155 16.14 32.48 16.15
CA ALA A 155 17.53 32.00 16.26
C ALA A 155 17.71 30.96 17.38
N GLU A 156 16.97 31.07 18.48
CA GLU A 156 17.04 30.15 19.62
C GLU A 156 16.28 28.84 19.35
N GLU A 157 15.16 28.91 18.65
CA GLU A 157 14.45 27.71 18.15
C GLU A 157 15.33 26.91 17.17
N LEU A 158 16.00 27.59 16.23
CA LEU A 158 16.90 26.94 15.27
C LEU A 158 18.12 26.31 15.96
N SER A 159 18.69 26.96 16.97
CA SER A 159 19.83 26.41 17.71
C SER A 159 19.42 25.21 18.56
N ASN A 160 18.23 25.24 19.17
CA ASN A 160 17.66 24.11 19.89
C ASN A 160 17.41 22.92 18.96
N LEU A 161 16.82 23.14 17.78
CA LEU A 161 16.61 22.09 16.78
C LEU A 161 17.94 21.50 16.26
N ALA A 162 18.94 22.34 16.01
CA ALA A 162 20.28 21.90 15.61
C ALA A 162 20.95 21.04 16.68
N SER A 163 20.87 21.45 17.95
CA SER A 163 21.42 20.68 19.08
C SER A 163 20.74 19.31 19.25
N LEU A 164 19.43 19.26 19.00
CA LEU A 164 18.62 18.04 19.10
C LEU A 164 18.94 17.08 17.94
N ALA A 165 19.10 17.61 16.73
CA ALA A 165 19.57 16.83 15.57
C ALA A 165 20.97 16.25 15.79
N GLN A 166 21.91 17.04 16.33
CA GLN A 166 23.25 16.58 16.68
C GLN A 166 23.23 15.46 17.74
N LYS A 167 22.38 15.59 18.76
CA LYS A 167 22.23 14.58 19.80
C LYS A 167 21.72 13.25 19.23
N ARG A 168 20.68 13.30 18.38
CA ARG A 168 20.17 12.10 17.69
C ARG A 168 21.23 11.44 16.82
N ALA A 169 22.03 12.23 16.09
CA ALA A 169 23.12 11.71 15.27
C ALA A 169 24.18 10.99 16.12
N ALA A 170 24.55 11.55 17.28
CA ALA A 170 25.49 10.92 18.19
C ALA A 170 24.96 9.60 18.78
N ASP A 171 23.68 9.55 19.15
CA ASP A 171 23.04 8.34 19.69
C ASP A 171 23.00 7.20 18.66
N VAL A 172 22.67 7.51 17.39
CA VAL A 172 22.69 6.53 16.29
C VAL A 172 24.09 5.97 16.05
N LEU A 173 25.13 6.83 16.08
CA LEU A 173 26.51 6.38 15.95
C LEU A 173 26.97 5.51 17.12
N ALA A 174 26.53 5.81 18.35
CA ALA A 174 26.82 5.00 19.52
C ALA A 174 26.15 3.62 19.43
N GLU A 175 24.91 3.56 18.97
CA GLU A 175 24.19 2.29 18.80
C GLU A 175 24.79 1.43 17.68
N ASN A 176 25.17 2.04 16.55
CA ASN A 176 25.85 1.32 15.47
C ASN A 176 27.20 0.74 15.92
N LYS A 177 28.01 1.50 16.68
CA LYS A 177 29.25 0.99 17.28
C LYS A 177 29.01 -0.21 18.21
N LYS A 178 27.97 -0.15 19.06
CA LYS A 178 27.58 -1.28 19.93
C LYS A 178 27.16 -2.50 19.11
N ASN A 179 26.36 -2.31 18.06
CA ASN A 179 25.91 -3.39 17.20
C ASN A 179 27.07 -4.04 16.43
N LYS A 180 28.05 -3.24 15.98
CA LYS A 180 29.28 -3.73 15.35
C LYS A 180 30.12 -4.58 16.31
N LEU A 181 30.31 -4.12 17.55
CA LEU A 181 31.02 -4.88 18.58
C LEU A 181 30.30 -6.18 18.96
N LYS A 182 28.96 -6.16 19.02
CA LYS A 182 28.14 -7.34 19.31
C LYS A 182 28.17 -8.37 18.18
N ARG A 183 28.27 -7.93 16.92
CA ARG A 183 28.49 -8.84 15.77
C ARG A 183 29.87 -9.50 15.81
N SER A 184 30.93 -8.77 16.20
CA SER A 184 32.27 -9.38 16.33
C SER A 184 32.39 -10.32 17.53
N ALA A 185 31.64 -10.09 18.62
CA ALA A 185 31.63 -10.96 19.80
C ALA A 185 30.81 -12.26 19.59
N ARG A 186 29.99 -12.34 18.54
CA ARG A 186 29.22 -13.56 18.21
C ARG A 186 30.04 -14.66 17.50
N PHE A 187 31.34 -14.45 17.33
CA PHE A 187 32.26 -15.48 16.84
C PHE A 187 32.88 -16.31 17.99
N GLU A 188 32.18 -16.44 19.12
CA GLU A 188 32.42 -17.57 20.02
C GLU A 188 31.92 -18.82 19.30
N LEU A 189 32.85 -19.59 18.72
CA LEU A 189 32.53 -20.89 18.16
C LEU A 189 31.77 -21.67 19.24
N PRO A 190 30.54 -22.14 18.96
CA PRO A 190 29.78 -22.89 19.95
C PRO A 190 30.66 -24.04 20.41
N THR A 191 30.73 -24.27 21.73
CA THR A 191 31.49 -25.38 22.32
C THR A 191 31.22 -26.72 21.63
N MET A 192 30.02 -26.87 21.06
CA MET A 192 29.61 -27.96 20.19
C MET A 192 30.48 -28.18 18.95
N THR A 193 30.98 -27.14 18.28
CA THR A 193 31.87 -27.31 17.11
C THR A 193 33.20 -27.97 17.47
N TRP A 194 33.73 -27.70 18.67
CA TRP A 194 34.98 -28.32 19.13
C TRP A 194 34.77 -29.78 19.52
N VAL A 195 33.63 -30.08 20.16
CA VAL A 195 33.20 -31.46 20.46
C VAL A 195 33.01 -32.28 19.17
N ILE A 196 32.38 -31.70 18.14
CA ILE A 196 32.21 -32.36 16.84
C ILE A 196 33.57 -32.67 16.20
N LEU A 197 34.52 -31.74 16.23
CA LEU A 197 35.87 -31.97 15.69
C LEU A 197 36.65 -33.07 16.44
N LEU A 198 36.51 -33.15 17.76
CA LEU A 198 37.15 -34.22 18.53
C LEU A 198 36.53 -35.60 18.24
N ILE A 199 35.20 -35.66 18.13
CA ILE A 199 34.50 -36.91 17.81
C ILE A 199 34.87 -37.41 16.41
N THR A 200 34.90 -36.52 15.41
CA THR A 200 35.26 -36.91 14.03
C THR A 200 36.71 -37.37 13.95
N PHE A 201 37.63 -36.72 14.64
CA PHE A 201 39.04 -37.13 14.69
C PHE A 201 39.22 -38.48 15.41
N GLY A 202 38.52 -38.70 16.51
CA GLY A 202 38.50 -39.99 17.21
C GLY A 202 37.95 -41.12 16.35
N ALA A 203 36.85 -40.90 15.63
CA ALA A 203 36.26 -41.89 14.73
C ALA A 203 37.18 -42.22 13.55
N LEU A 204 37.89 -41.22 13.00
CA LEU A 204 38.83 -41.42 11.91
C LEU A 204 40.03 -42.27 12.34
N THR A 205 40.63 -41.93 13.48
CA THR A 205 41.79 -42.68 14.02
C THR A 205 41.42 -44.11 14.41
N PHE A 206 40.23 -44.33 14.96
CA PHE A 206 39.72 -45.68 15.26
C PHE A 206 39.47 -46.50 13.99
N SER A 207 38.91 -45.89 12.95
CA SER A 207 38.67 -46.55 11.67
C SER A 207 39.97 -46.96 10.98
N ILE A 208 40.99 -46.09 11.01
CA ILE A 208 42.34 -46.38 10.50
C ILE A 208 42.97 -47.53 11.32
N GLY A 209 42.84 -47.50 12.65
CA GLY A 209 43.33 -48.56 13.53
C GLY A 209 42.72 -49.92 13.24
N LEU A 210 41.39 -49.99 13.02
CA LEU A 210 40.72 -51.22 12.61
C LEU A 210 41.16 -51.71 11.22
N LEU A 211 41.39 -50.79 10.27
CA LEU A 211 41.84 -51.16 8.93
C LEU A 211 43.24 -51.78 8.95
N VAL A 212 44.16 -51.20 9.74
CA VAL A 212 45.53 -51.72 9.90
C VAL A 212 45.51 -53.03 10.70
N GLY A 213 44.75 -53.11 11.79
CA GLY A 213 44.65 -54.32 12.61
C GLY A 213 44.06 -55.52 11.89
N ARG A 214 43.12 -55.29 10.96
CA ARG A 214 42.49 -56.35 10.16
C ARG A 214 43.36 -56.85 9.01
N ASN A 215 44.45 -56.15 8.70
CA ASN A 215 45.41 -56.49 7.65
C ASN A 215 46.70 -57.13 8.21
N VAL A 216 46.82 -57.24 9.54
CA VAL A 216 47.99 -57.78 10.26
C VAL A 216 47.68 -59.14 10.93
N LEU A 217 46.40 -59.57 10.98
CA LEU A 217 45.99 -60.95 11.25
C LEU A 217 45.77 -61.70 9.92
#